data_AF-A0AAW2WCP8-F1
#
_entry.id   AF-A0AAW2WCP8-F1
#
_cell.length_a   1.000
_cell.length_b   1.000
_cell.length_c   1.000
_cell.angle_alpha   90.00
_cell.angle_beta   90.00
_cell.angle_gamma   90.00
#
_symmetry.space_group_name_H-M   'P 1'
#
loop_
_entity.id
_entity.type
_entity.pdbx_description
1 polymer ?
#
loop_
_entity_poly.entity_id
_entity_poly.type
_entity_poly.pdbx_seq_one_letter_code
_entity_poly.pdbx_strand_id
1 'polypeptide(L)'
;MGKQIETHDEAEVSTKQRYAENDKSAKELQISSDGLIPVDQLREFIEGTIKSKIVGSAKSSLTYSKPYTPRIDSLKMPMGYRPSKFQQFDGKGDRKQHVAYFIETCNSAGTYGDHLVKQSVRSLKGNAYD
;
A
#
# COMPACT_ATOMS: atom_id res chain seq x y z
N MET A 1 -42.29 -12.81 -43.08
CA MET A 1 -41.00 -12.81 -43.80
C MET A 1 -40.00 -12.04 -42.94
N GLY A 2 -38.79 -12.46 -42.63
CA GLY A 2 -37.96 -13.57 -43.07
C GLY A 2 -36.49 -13.17 -42.79
N LYS A 3 -35.77 -14.05 -42.06
CA LYS A 3 -34.30 -14.27 -41.95
C LYS A 3 -33.33 -13.08 -42.13
N GLN A 4 -32.44 -12.77 -41.17
CA GLN A 4 -31.15 -13.43 -40.88
C GLN A 4 -30.24 -13.67 -42.10
N ILE A 5 -29.01 -13.15 -42.03
CA ILE A 5 -27.69 -13.82 -42.21
C ILE A 5 -26.65 -12.78 -41.67
N GLU A 6 -25.98 -12.98 -40.53
CA GLU A 6 -24.80 -13.83 -40.26
C GLU A 6 -23.51 -13.39 -40.97
N THR A 7 -22.50 -13.02 -40.16
CA THR A 7 -21.15 -13.61 -40.07
C THR A 7 -20.48 -12.95 -38.84
N HIS A 8 -20.24 -13.66 -37.72
CA HIS A 8 -19.09 -14.56 -37.43
C HIS A 8 -17.75 -13.79 -37.51
N ASP A 9 -16.80 -13.85 -36.58
CA ASP A 9 -16.51 -14.82 -35.53
C ASP A 9 -15.44 -14.24 -34.56
N GLU A 10 -15.14 -15.01 -33.51
CA GLU A 10 -13.99 -14.93 -32.61
C GLU A 10 -13.93 -13.83 -31.54
N ALA A 11 -14.40 -14.18 -30.33
CA ALA A 11 -13.59 -14.08 -29.10
C ALA A 11 -14.30 -14.75 -27.88
N GLU A 12 -15.15 -15.76 -28.09
CA GLU A 12 -15.70 -16.59 -27.00
C GLU A 12 -14.79 -17.81 -26.69
N VAL A 13 -13.47 -17.60 -26.57
CA VAL A 13 -12.57 -18.63 -26.01
C VAL A 13 -11.46 -17.97 -25.19
N SER A 14 -11.81 -17.18 -24.18
CA SER A 14 -10.78 -16.78 -23.19
C SER A 14 -11.35 -16.46 -21.81
N THR A 15 -12.37 -17.20 -21.37
CA THR A 15 -12.89 -17.08 -20.00
C THR A 15 -12.89 -18.41 -19.25
N LYS A 16 -12.39 -19.49 -19.87
CA LYS A 16 -12.23 -20.81 -19.21
C LYS A 16 -10.77 -21.23 -18.96
N GLN A 17 -9.82 -20.29 -19.04
CA GLN A 17 -8.38 -20.58 -18.90
C GLN A 17 -7.67 -19.65 -17.88
N ARG A 18 -8.33 -19.36 -16.76
CA ARG A 18 -7.70 -18.73 -15.57
C ARG A 18 -7.88 -19.52 -14.27
N TYR A 19 -8.22 -20.81 -14.38
CA TYR A 19 -8.19 -21.76 -13.26
C TYR A 19 -7.18 -22.86 -13.54
N ALA A 20 -5.91 -22.50 -13.58
CA ALA A 20 -4.77 -23.37 -13.36
C ALA A 20 -3.53 -22.47 -13.34
N GLU A 21 -2.55 -22.81 -12.52
CA GLU A 21 -1.21 -22.20 -12.47
C GLU A 21 -1.09 -20.95 -11.60
N ASN A 22 -1.24 -21.14 -10.28
CA ASN A 22 -0.34 -20.52 -9.30
C ASN A 22 -0.09 -21.46 -8.11
N ASP A 23 -0.13 -22.77 -8.35
CA ASP A 23 0.20 -23.78 -7.34
C ASP A 23 1.37 -24.65 -7.84
N LYS A 24 2.56 -24.05 -7.90
CA LYS A 24 3.80 -24.80 -8.14
C LYS A 24 4.96 -24.19 -7.35
N SER A 25 4.91 -24.36 -6.03
CA SER A 25 6.04 -24.92 -5.25
C SER A 25 5.75 -24.83 -3.74
N ALA A 26 4.67 -25.44 -3.26
CA ALA A 26 4.73 -25.92 -1.89
C ALA A 26 5.74 -27.07 -1.88
N LYS A 27 6.96 -26.82 -1.42
CA LYS A 27 7.92 -27.91 -1.15
C LYS A 27 7.32 -28.73 -0.02
N GLU A 28 6.72 -29.86 -0.36
CA GLU A 28 6.11 -30.76 0.62
C GLU A 28 7.17 -31.25 1.59
N LEU A 29 6.87 -31.19 2.89
CA LEU A 29 7.78 -31.60 3.97
C LEU A 29 7.87 -33.13 3.90
N GLN A 30 9.04 -33.67 3.54
CA GLN A 30 9.23 -35.13 3.50
C GLN A 30 9.21 -35.67 4.93
N ILE A 31 8.16 -36.39 5.29
CA ILE A 31 8.03 -37.01 6.62
C ILE A 31 8.73 -38.38 6.55
N SER A 32 9.57 -38.67 7.55
CA SER A 32 10.21 -39.99 7.65
C SER A 32 9.16 -41.10 7.77
N SER A 33 9.51 -42.33 7.39
CA SER A 33 8.59 -43.48 7.43
C SER A 33 8.02 -43.76 8.84
N ASP A 34 8.67 -43.27 9.90
CA ASP A 34 8.20 -43.34 11.30
C ASP A 34 7.23 -42.21 11.70
N GLY A 35 6.84 -41.34 10.75
CA GLY A 35 5.98 -40.18 11.05
C GLY A 35 6.69 -39.04 11.78
N LEU A 36 8.00 -39.14 11.98
CA LEU A 36 8.81 -38.12 12.66
C LEU A 36 9.50 -37.21 11.63
N ILE A 37 9.51 -35.91 11.92
CA ILE A 37 10.22 -34.90 11.12
C ILE A 37 11.56 -34.61 11.81
N PRO A 38 12.71 -34.87 11.14
CA PRO A 38 14.02 -34.49 11.67
C PRO A 38 14.09 -32.97 11.93
N VAL A 39 14.70 -32.59 13.05
CA VAL A 39 14.80 -31.18 13.47
C VAL A 39 15.53 -30.33 12.43
N ASP A 40 16.55 -30.87 11.79
CA ASP A 40 17.33 -30.17 10.77
C ASP A 40 16.49 -29.85 9.53
N GLN A 41 15.66 -30.80 9.10
CA GLN A 41 14.75 -30.62 7.96
C GLN A 41 13.66 -29.57 8.25
N LEU A 42 13.16 -29.53 9.49
CA LEU A 42 12.23 -28.49 9.92
C LEU A 42 12.90 -27.10 9.90
N ARG A 43 14.15 -27.01 10.39
CA ARG A 43 14.92 -25.75 10.36
C ARG A 43 15.12 -25.26 8.93
N GLU A 44 15.55 -26.14 8.02
CA GLU A 44 15.74 -25.79 6.61
C GLU A 44 14.44 -25.36 5.93
N PHE A 45 13.33 -26.02 6.24
CA PHE A 45 12.02 -25.66 5.70
C PHE A 45 11.57 -24.27 6.17
N ILE A 46 11.70 -23.98 7.47
CA ILE A 46 11.37 -22.68 8.05
C ILE A 46 12.27 -21.59 7.45
N GLU A 47 13.58 -21.83 7.39
CA GLU A 47 14.54 -20.89 6.81
C GLU A 47 14.28 -20.63 5.32
N GLY A 48 14.03 -21.68 4.53
CA GLY A 48 13.73 -21.58 3.11
C GLY A 48 12.41 -20.86 2.84
N THR A 49 11.40 -21.11 3.66
CA THR A 49 10.09 -20.42 3.60
C THR A 49 10.23 -18.95 3.95
N ILE A 50 10.97 -18.60 5.02
CA ILE A 50 11.20 -17.21 5.40
C ILE A 50 12.04 -16.49 4.33
N LYS A 51 13.16 -17.07 3.87
CA LYS A 51 14.02 -16.49 2.82
C LYS A 51 13.24 -16.29 1.52
N SER A 52 12.43 -17.26 1.09
CA SER A 52 11.61 -17.13 -0.14
C SER A 52 10.50 -16.09 0.01
N LYS A 53 9.87 -15.95 1.18
CA LYS A 53 8.89 -14.88 1.43
C LYS A 53 9.53 -13.51 1.53
N ILE A 54 10.78 -13.38 1.99
CA ILE A 54 11.48 -12.08 2.10
C ILE A 54 12.15 -11.64 0.80
N VAL A 55 12.60 -12.60 -0.03
CA VAL A 55 13.26 -12.33 -1.32
C VAL A 55 12.25 -12.33 -2.48
N GLY A 56 11.22 -13.19 -2.42
CA GLY A 56 10.17 -13.33 -3.44
C GLY A 56 8.95 -12.44 -3.20
N SER A 57 8.64 -12.07 -1.96
CA SER A 57 7.97 -10.79 -1.75
C SER A 57 9.07 -9.78 -2.02
N ALA A 58 9.14 -9.30 -3.27
CA ALA A 58 9.81 -8.05 -3.55
C ALA A 58 9.41 -7.15 -2.39
N LYS A 59 10.41 -6.68 -1.63
CA LYS A 59 10.16 -5.55 -0.74
C LYS A 59 9.63 -4.52 -1.71
N SER A 60 8.30 -4.44 -1.83
CA SER A 60 7.63 -3.18 -2.01
C SER A 60 8.19 -2.44 -0.80
N SER A 61 9.33 -1.78 -1.04
CA SER A 61 9.49 -0.46 -0.51
C SER A 61 8.20 0.16 -0.94
N LEU A 62 7.24 0.12 -0.02
CA LEU A 62 6.08 0.97 -0.02
C LEU A 62 6.77 2.32 0.03
N THR A 63 7.21 2.78 -1.13
CA THR A 63 7.84 4.07 -1.32
C THR A 63 6.66 4.93 -1.03
N TYR A 64 6.55 5.32 0.25
CA TYR A 64 5.39 5.98 0.80
C TYR A 64 5.10 7.13 -0.15
N SER A 65 4.10 6.89 -1.01
CA SER A 65 3.86 7.75 -2.14
C SER A 65 2.98 8.80 -1.54
N LYS A 66 3.57 9.97 -1.31
CA LYS A 66 2.82 11.12 -0.80
C LYS A 66 1.55 11.25 -1.65
N PRO A 67 0.39 11.53 -1.03
CA PRO A 67 -0.91 11.56 -1.71
C PRO A 67 -1.06 12.77 -2.65
N TYR A 68 0.05 13.41 -3.03
CA TYR A 68 0.11 14.63 -3.80
C TYR A 68 1.30 14.60 -4.77
N THR A 69 1.25 15.47 -5.79
CA THR A 69 2.27 15.51 -6.84
C THR A 69 3.62 16.05 -6.33
N PRO A 70 4.75 15.69 -6.97
CA PRO A 70 6.08 16.23 -6.60
C PRO A 70 6.17 17.76 -6.60
N ARG A 71 5.30 18.45 -7.36
CA ARG A 71 5.18 19.92 -7.38
C ARG A 71 4.95 20.50 -5.98
N ILE A 72 4.17 19.81 -5.14
CA ILE A 72 3.91 20.24 -3.75
C ILE A 72 5.18 20.16 -2.90
N ASP A 73 5.99 19.11 -3.07
CA ASP A 73 7.27 18.97 -2.38
C ASP A 73 8.30 20.03 -2.80
N SER A 74 8.24 20.52 -4.04
CA SER A 74 9.10 21.62 -4.52
C SER A 74 8.62 23.02 -4.08
N LEU A 75 7.40 23.17 -3.59
CA LEU A 75 6.80 24.46 -3.20
C LEU A 75 7.59 25.15 -2.06
N LYS A 76 8.13 26.34 -2.28
CA LYS A 76 8.84 27.08 -1.21
C LYS A 76 7.84 27.62 -0.18
N MET A 77 8.15 27.50 1.10
CA MET A 77 7.36 28.14 2.16
C MET A 77 7.46 29.68 2.06
N PRO A 78 6.38 30.41 2.38
CA PRO A 78 6.39 31.87 2.32
C PRO A 78 7.42 32.49 3.26
N MET A 79 7.88 33.70 2.93
CA MET A 79 8.84 34.44 3.75
C MET A 79 8.23 34.76 5.12
N GLY A 80 8.97 34.53 6.20
CA GLY A 80 8.47 34.70 7.57
C GLY A 80 7.64 33.52 8.07
N TYR A 81 7.50 32.44 7.30
CA TYR A 81 6.82 31.23 7.77
C TYR A 81 7.51 30.65 9.00
N ARG A 82 6.74 30.51 10.07
CA ARG A 82 7.14 29.76 11.26
C ARG A 82 6.43 28.40 11.22
N PRO A 83 7.18 27.28 11.12
CA PRO A 83 6.60 25.95 11.23
C PRO A 83 5.78 25.82 12.50
N SER A 84 4.49 25.51 12.35
CA SER A 84 3.64 25.26 13.51
C SER A 84 3.95 23.89 14.11
N LYS A 85 3.86 23.80 15.43
CA LYS A 85 3.96 22.54 16.15
C LYS A 85 2.58 21.90 16.17
N PHE A 86 2.29 21.08 15.16
CA PHE A 86 1.08 20.28 15.17
C PHE A 86 1.17 19.20 16.24
N GLN A 87 0.08 19.02 16.98
CA GLN A 87 -0.19 17.73 17.61
C GLN A 87 -0.43 16.75 16.46
N GLN A 88 0.46 15.77 16.29
CA GLN A 88 0.29 14.77 15.24
C GLN A 88 -0.92 13.89 15.55
N PHE A 89 -1.79 13.71 14.57
CA PHE A 89 -2.94 12.84 14.64
C PHE A 89 -2.54 11.43 14.23
N ASP A 90 -2.87 10.46 15.07
CA ASP A 90 -2.50 9.05 14.90
C ASP A 90 -3.63 8.19 14.29
N GLY A 91 -4.73 8.83 13.89
CA GLY A 91 -5.93 8.16 13.39
C GLY A 91 -6.98 7.92 14.47
N LYS A 92 -6.66 8.17 15.75
CA LYS A 92 -7.55 7.94 16.89
C LYS A 92 -8.11 9.25 17.44
N GLY A 93 -9.39 9.22 17.82
CA GLY A 93 -10.09 10.39 18.35
C GLY A 93 -10.89 11.17 17.30
N ASP A 94 -11.21 12.43 17.60
CA ASP A 94 -12.08 13.23 16.75
C ASP A 94 -11.33 13.83 15.55
N ARG A 95 -11.54 13.21 14.39
CA ARG A 95 -11.03 13.68 13.08
C ARG A 95 -11.52 15.09 12.74
N LYS A 96 -12.75 15.46 13.10
CA LYS A 96 -13.31 16.79 12.79
C LYS A 96 -12.57 17.87 13.56
N GLN A 97 -12.31 17.62 14.84
CA GLN A 97 -11.54 18.53 15.68
C GLN A 97 -10.10 18.69 15.17
N HIS A 98 -9.45 17.59 14.77
CA HIS A 98 -8.11 17.67 14.17
C HIS A 98 -8.10 18.53 12.90
N VAL A 99 -9.04 18.30 11.97
CA VAL A 99 -9.12 19.08 10.73
C VAL A 99 -9.39 20.56 11.02
N ALA A 100 -10.31 20.87 11.94
CA ALA A 100 -10.60 22.25 12.33
C ALA A 100 -9.36 22.94 12.91
N TYR A 101 -8.68 22.29 13.86
CA TYR A 101 -7.47 22.81 14.48
C TYR A 101 -6.32 22.98 13.49
N PHE A 102 -6.17 22.03 12.55
CA PHE A 102 -5.18 22.10 11.49
C PHE A 102 -5.40 23.34 10.62
N ILE A 103 -6.63 23.56 10.15
CA ILE A 103 -6.98 24.70 9.29
C ILE A 103 -6.76 26.03 10.04
N GLU A 104 -7.22 26.14 11.28
CA GLU A 104 -7.05 27.33 12.11
C GLU A 104 -5.57 27.68 12.31
N THR A 105 -4.75 26.68 12.61
CA THR A 105 -3.31 26.82 12.81
C THR A 105 -2.61 27.27 11.52
N CYS A 106 -3.00 26.70 10.38
CA CYS A 106 -2.44 27.06 9.08
C CYS A 106 -2.84 28.47 8.62
N ASN A 107 -4.09 28.86 8.85
CA ASN A 107 -4.57 30.21 8.56
C ASN A 107 -3.80 31.25 9.38
N SER A 108 -3.58 30.97 10.67
CA SER A 108 -2.79 31.83 11.56
C SER A 108 -1.33 31.97 11.12
N ALA A 109 -0.78 30.93 10.48
CA ALA A 109 0.57 30.94 9.90
C ALA A 109 0.64 31.56 8.49
N GLY A 110 -0.49 32.03 7.94
CA GLY A 110 -0.56 32.60 6.59
C GLY A 110 -0.33 31.60 5.46
N THR A 111 -0.61 30.31 5.70
CA THR A 111 -0.45 29.24 4.70
C THR A 111 -1.78 28.82 4.12
N TYR A 112 -1.87 28.76 2.79
CA TYR A 112 -3.11 28.49 2.06
C TYR A 112 -2.85 27.58 0.84
N GLY A 113 -3.89 26.99 0.28
CA GLY A 113 -3.81 26.21 -0.97
C GLY A 113 -2.79 25.08 -0.91
N ASP A 114 -1.89 25.02 -1.89
CA ASP A 114 -0.84 23.99 -2.01
C ASP A 114 0.07 23.89 -0.75
N HIS A 115 0.24 24.99 -0.01
CA HIS A 115 1.00 24.97 1.24
C HIS A 115 0.28 24.18 2.34
N LEU A 116 -1.06 24.14 2.35
CA LEU A 116 -1.84 23.31 3.28
C LEU A 116 -1.59 21.84 3.01
N VAL A 117 -1.65 21.44 1.74
CA VAL A 117 -1.40 20.06 1.31
C VAL A 117 0.01 19.63 1.71
N LYS A 118 0.98 20.55 1.62
CA LYS A 118 2.35 20.30 2.07
C LYS A 118 2.48 20.12 3.58
N GLN A 119 1.69 20.85 4.37
CA GLN A 119 1.74 20.75 5.84
C GLN A 119 0.89 19.59 6.38
N SER A 120 -0.12 19.11 5.65
CA SER A 120 -1.04 18.07 6.14
C SER A 120 -0.31 16.81 6.58
N VAL A 121 0.65 16.32 5.77
CA VAL A 121 1.46 15.13 6.07
C VAL A 121 2.24 15.28 7.38
N ARG A 122 2.64 16.50 7.76
CA ARG A 122 3.36 16.74 9.03
C ARG A 122 2.44 16.67 10.25
N SER A 123 1.15 16.90 10.05
CA SER A 123 0.11 16.82 11.09
C SER A 123 -0.38 15.40 11.35
N LEU A 124 0.10 14.41 10.60
CA LEU A 124 -0.31 13.01 10.68
C LEU A 124 0.83 12.13 11.22
N LYS A 125 0.48 10.96 11.76
CA LYS A 125 1.41 9.92 12.22
C LYS A 125 0.75 8.55 12.18
N GLY A 126 1.55 7.49 12.04
CA GLY A 126 1.10 6.12 12.20
C GLY A 126 -0.05 5.78 11.24
N ASN A 127 -1.13 5.22 11.78
CA ASN A 127 -2.27 4.76 10.99
C ASN A 127 -3.10 5.91 10.39
N ALA A 128 -2.78 7.18 10.69
CA ALA A 128 -3.44 8.32 10.06
C ALA A 128 -3.04 8.53 8.59
N TYR A 129 -2.03 7.81 8.11
CA TYR A 129 -1.60 7.86 6.70
C TYR A 129 -2.40 6.93 5.78
N ASP A 130 -3.14 5.96 6.35
CA ASP A 130 -3.95 4.97 5.63
C ASP A 130 -5.41 5.44 5.49
#